data_AF-A0A6B2S672-F1
#
_entry.id   AF-A0A6B2S672-F1
#
_cell.length_a   1.000
_cell.length_b   1.000
_cell.length_c   1.000
_cell.angle_alpha   90.00
_cell.angle_beta   90.00
_cell.angle_gamma   90.00
#
_symmetry.space_group_name_H-M   'P 1'
#
loop_
_entity.id
_entity.type
_entity.pdbx_description
1 polymer ?
#
loop_
_entity_poly.entity_id
_entity_poly.type
_entity_poly.pdbx_seq_one_letter_code
_entity_poly.pdbx_strand_id
1 'polypeptide(L)' 'MTEHPAPAPAPAPLGLDLAGRTALVTGAAGGIGAACALRLAAAGATVRAVDRDEA' A
#
# COMPACT_ATOMS: atom_id res chain seq x y z
N MET A 1 -23.83 -23.62 -20.55
CA MET A 1 -23.06 -23.80 -19.31
C MET A 1 -21.63 -23.44 -19.65
N THR A 2 -21.21 -22.23 -19.30
CA THR A 2 -19.83 -21.80 -19.48
C THR A 2 -19.37 -21.34 -18.11
N GLU A 3 -18.66 -22.23 -17.42
CA GLU A 3 -18.03 -21.95 -16.14
C GLU A 3 -16.91 -20.93 -16.32
N HIS A 4 -16.97 -19.84 -15.56
CA HIS A 4 -15.89 -18.87 -15.45
C HIS A 4 -14.81 -19.49 -14.56
N PRO A 5 -13.55 -19.60 -15.02
CA PRO A 5 -12.48 -20.15 -14.20
C PRO A 5 -12.32 -19.30 -12.93
N ALA A 6 -12.21 -19.95 -11.78
CA ALA A 6 -12.02 -19.29 -10.49
C ALA A 6 -10.77 -18.38 -10.53
N PRO A 7 -10.80 -17.19 -9.91
CA PRO A 7 -9.66 -16.29 -9.90
C PRO A 7 -8.45 -16.99 -9.27
N ALA A 8 -7.31 -16.89 -9.94
CA ALA A 8 -6.05 -17.40 -9.41
C ALA A 8 -5.76 -16.78 -8.03
N PRO A 9 -5.16 -17.53 -7.10
CA PRO A 9 -4.83 -17.02 -5.77
C PRO A 9 -4.00 -15.75 -5.90
N ALA A 10 -4.38 -14.70 -5.18
CA ALA A 10 -3.61 -13.48 -5.13
C ALA A 10 -2.19 -13.79 -4.66
N PRO A 11 -1.15 -13.18 -5.27
CA PRO A 11 0.22 -13.42 -4.85
C PRO A 11 0.35 -13.11 -3.35
N ALA A 12 1.01 -14.00 -2.62
CA ALA A 12 1.32 -13.78 -1.21
C ALA A 12 2.08 -12.45 -1.07
N PRO A 13 1.80 -11.64 -0.03
CA PRO A 13 2.51 -10.39 0.16
C PRO A 13 4.01 -10.66 0.19
N LEU A 14 4.77 -9.97 -0.67
CA LEU A 14 6.22 -9.95 -0.58
C LEU A 14 6.55 -9.43 0.83
N GLY A 15 7.10 -10.31 1.68
CA GLY A 15 7.47 -10.00 3.05
C GLY A 15 8.64 -9.02 3.08
N LEU A 16 8.36 -7.76 2.77
CA LEU A 16 9.31 -6.67 2.90
C LEU A 16 9.35 -6.27 4.38
N ASP A 17 10.51 -6.44 5.01
CA ASP A 17 10.78 -5.86 6.33
C ASP A 17 11.42 -4.49 6.15
N LEU A 18 10.71 -3.46 6.59
CA LEU A 18 11.12 -2.06 6.56
C LEU A 18 11.32 -1.48 7.96
N ALA A 19 11.46 -2.33 8.98
CA ALA A 19 11.75 -1.87 10.34
C ALA A 19 12.95 -0.92 10.38
N GLY A 20 12.78 0.19 11.10
CA GLY A 20 13.82 1.22 11.23
C GLY A 20 14.03 2.09 9.99
N ARG A 21 13.22 1.92 8.92
CA ARG A 21 13.23 2.81 7.75
C ARG A 21 12.15 3.88 7.86
N THR A 22 12.40 5.01 7.20
CA THR A 22 11.42 6.07 7.03
C THR A 22 11.02 6.18 5.56
N ALA A 23 9.72 6.29 5.29
CA ALA A 23 9.18 6.47 3.95
C ALA A 23 8.34 7.76 3.88
N LEU A 24 8.55 8.55 2.83
CA LEU A 24 7.72 9.70 2.48
C LEU A 24 6.73 9.30 1.39
N VAL A 25 5.44 9.48 1.62
CA VAL A 25 4.38 9.21 0.63
C VAL A 25 3.64 10.50 0.34
N THR A 26 3.65 10.92 -0.93
CA THR A 26 2.84 12.04 -1.44
C THR A 26 1.54 11.51 -2.08
N GLY A 27 0.49 12.33 -2.16
CA GLY A 27 -0.82 11.87 -2.63
C GLY A 27 -1.44 10.84 -1.66
N ALA A 28 -1.07 10.90 -0.38
CA ALA A 28 -1.36 9.87 0.60
C ALA A 28 -2.81 9.89 1.12
N ALA A 29 -3.62 10.90 0.78
CA ALA A 29 -4.99 11.01 1.25
C ALA A 29 -5.95 10.04 0.54
N GLY A 30 -5.57 9.47 -0.61
CA GLY A 30 -6.45 8.59 -1.37
C GLY A 30 -5.76 7.64 -2.34
N GLY A 31 -6.59 6.79 -2.97
CA GLY A 31 -6.19 5.89 -4.05
C GLY A 31 -4.95 5.05 -3.73
N ILE A 32 -4.01 5.04 -4.69
CA ILE A 32 -2.78 4.27 -4.60
C ILE A 32 -1.86 4.81 -3.50
N GLY A 33 -1.80 6.13 -3.30
CA GLY A 33 -0.94 6.73 -2.28
C GLY A 33 -1.32 6.26 -0.87
N ALA A 34 -2.61 6.28 -0.55
CA ALA A 34 -3.13 5.74 0.72
C ALA A 34 -2.81 4.24 0.87
N ALA A 35 -3.05 3.46 -0.20
CA ALA A 35 -2.78 2.02 -0.22
C ALA A 35 -1.29 1.69 -0.04
N CYS A 36 -0.39 2.51 -0.57
CA CYS A 36 1.05 2.39 -0.41
C CYS A 36 1.48 2.78 1.00
N ALA A 37 1.01 3.91 1.54
CA ALA A 37 1.32 4.36 2.90
C ALA A 37 0.98 3.27 3.94
N LEU A 38 -0.20 2.67 3.83
CA LEU A 38 -0.63 1.59 4.71
C LEU A 38 0.24 0.34 4.59
N ARG A 39 0.59 -0.07 3.35
CA ARG A 39 1.46 -1.23 3.14
C ARG A 39 2.87 -1.02 3.67
N LEU A 40 3.43 0.18 3.49
CA LEU A 40 4.75 0.54 4.00
C LEU A 40 4.77 0.56 5.53
N ALA A 41 3.72 1.09 6.17
CA ALA A 41 3.58 1.05 7.62
C ALA A 41 3.42 -0.38 8.15
N ALA A 42 2.62 -1.21 7.47
CA ALA A 42 2.45 -2.62 7.82
C ALA A 42 3.75 -3.43 7.70
N ALA A 43 4.66 -3.01 6.81
CA ALA A 43 6.01 -3.55 6.68
C ALA A 43 7.00 -3.03 7.75
N GLY A 44 6.57 -2.16 8.67
CA GLY A 44 7.39 -1.66 9.78
C GLY A 44 8.11 -0.33 9.52
N ALA A 45 7.85 0.33 8.40
CA ALA A 45 8.41 1.66 8.14
C ALA A 45 7.70 2.75 8.98
N THR A 46 8.45 3.76 9.40
CA THR A 46 7.88 5.03 9.83
C THR A 46 7.44 5.83 8.60
N VAL A 47 6.15 6.08 8.44
CA VAL A 47 5.61 6.74 7.24
C VAL A 47 5.27 8.20 7.52
N ARG A 48 5.84 9.11 6.73
CA ARG A 48 5.36 10.49 6.59
C ARG A 48 4.41 10.55 5.39
N ALA A 49 3.12 10.57 5.67
CA ALA A 49 2.08 10.81 4.67
C ALA A 49 1.91 12.31 4.43
N VAL A 50 1.82 12.72 3.18
CA VAL A 50 1.55 14.10 2.78
C VAL A 50 0.58 14.13 1.63
N ASP A 51 -0.37 15.04 1.72
CA ASP A 51 -1.27 15.39 0.65
C ASP A 51 -1.51 16.90 0.71
N ARG A 52 -2.10 17.44 -0.35
CA ARG A 52 -2.60 18.81 -0.37
C ARG A 52 -4.12 18.74 -0.30
N ASP A 53 -4.68 19.42 0.68
CA ASP A 53 -6.12 19.68 0.68
C ASP A 53 -6.46 20.72 -0.39
N GLU A 54 -7.60 20.56 -1.07
CA GLU A 54 -8.15 21.62 -1.92
C GLU A 54 -8.51 22.86 -1.07
N ALA A 55 -8.31 24.04 -1.64
CA ALA A 55 -8.53 25.33 -0.98
C ALA A 55 -10.00 25.78 -1.05
#